data_AF-W5JZR7-F1
#
_entry.id   AF-W5JZR7-F1
#
_cell.length_a   1.000
_cell.length_b   1.000
_cell.length_c   1.000
_cell.angle_alpha   90.00
_cell.angle_beta   90.00
_cell.angle_gamma   90.00
#
_symmetry.space_group_name_H-M   'P 1'
#
loop_
_entity.id
_entity.type
_entity.pdbx_description
1 polymer ?
#
loop_
_entity_poly.entity_id
_entity_poly.type
_entity_poly.pdbx_seq_one_letter_code
_entity_poly.pdbx_strand_id
1 'polypeptide(L)'
;ISKAMVGKIRVNRINLTKRGGVYGEEKGVKITELNLTAALGFQPTSGLLFEVHNSSITVNFQRRILYWFFIDEGPINASAEGVNIHTALELAKDELGRLKIANASCDASIAKMRAKFGGTLGRVYDFIATFLTTGMRFLLNQQICPALNHAALVLVNQLLETIPVRAEVDSYVGIDYSLLSDPVVTGSSLDMDFRGMFYNLHNLNDTLTNYAGNPVVREYDRMIYLALSEYFFDSALYSYFKGGVFTMHIANDRMPKDLEMLLRTTYFGAIMMLNPALMEAPISLELEVTSAPTSTIKTSGASVLVHSGGQSAGSSSRKATHSAQFKIFSNQSALESLALIPLQAPLKTMLQITVVPLINNYTKRGVRIPLPDGIDFIEEVVEYHNGYIIVGANLHFTSGLRELIAKKMSGESEAEEQ
;
A
#
# COMPACT_ATOMS: atom_id res chain seq x y z
N ILE A 1 -11.23 8.99 -11.79
CA ILE A 1 -11.30 9.82 -13.03
C ILE A 1 -12.75 10.08 -13.46
N SER A 2 -13.56 9.07 -13.81
CA SER A 2 -15.00 9.21 -14.16
C SER A 2 -15.80 10.11 -13.19
N LYS A 3 -15.67 9.88 -11.87
CA LYS A 3 -16.35 10.68 -10.84
C LYS A 3 -15.79 12.11 -10.64
N ALA A 4 -14.55 12.40 -11.09
CA ALA A 4 -13.93 13.72 -10.94
C ALA A 4 -14.42 14.75 -11.98
N MET A 5 -15.01 14.27 -13.09
CA MET A 5 -15.69 15.13 -14.07
C MET A 5 -17.01 15.69 -13.55
N VAL A 6 -17.66 15.01 -12.60
CA VAL A 6 -18.95 15.42 -12.03
C VAL A 6 -18.73 16.62 -11.11
N GLY A 7 -19.14 17.81 -11.56
CA GLY A 7 -19.20 19.03 -10.76
C GLY A 7 -18.14 20.09 -11.04
N LYS A 8 -17.13 19.82 -11.89
CA LYS A 8 -16.11 20.81 -12.28
C LYS A 8 -16.40 21.56 -13.59
N ILE A 9 -17.24 21.02 -14.47
CA ILE A 9 -17.67 21.74 -15.67
C ILE A 9 -18.81 22.70 -15.29
N ARG A 10 -18.46 23.93 -14.93
CA ARG A 10 -19.42 25.05 -14.79
C ARG A 10 -19.30 25.97 -16.00
N VAL A 11 -20.22 25.80 -16.95
CA VAL A 11 -20.44 26.85 -17.95
C VAL A 11 -21.44 27.83 -17.36
N ASN A 12 -20.94 28.99 -16.90
CA ASN A 12 -21.75 29.98 -16.17
C ASN A 12 -22.59 30.86 -17.10
N ARG A 13 -22.22 31.00 -18.38
CA ARG A 13 -22.96 31.81 -19.36
C ARG A 13 -22.54 31.46 -20.79
N ILE A 14 -23.50 31.23 -21.67
CA ILE A 14 -23.30 31.24 -23.13
C ILE A 14 -24.15 32.40 -23.66
N ASN A 15 -23.49 33.44 -24.19
CA ASN A 15 -24.18 34.56 -24.82
C ASN A 15 -24.36 34.25 -26.32
N LEU A 16 -25.61 34.12 -26.76
CA LEU A 16 -25.96 33.98 -28.16
C LEU A 16 -26.18 35.38 -28.78
N THR A 17 -25.27 35.86 -29.63
CA THR A 17 -25.46 37.13 -30.37
C THR A 17 -25.73 36.95 -31.88
N LYS A 18 -27.00 37.22 -32.23
CA LYS A 18 -27.58 37.89 -33.41
C LYS A 18 -27.52 37.26 -34.82
N ARG A 19 -28.68 36.71 -35.24
CA ARG A 19 -29.49 37.14 -36.40
C ARG A 19 -30.98 36.92 -36.08
N GLY A 20 -31.83 37.95 -36.15
CA GLY A 20 -33.30 37.81 -36.08
C GLY A 20 -34.03 38.17 -34.77
N GLY A 21 -33.41 38.85 -33.80
CA GLY A 21 -34.14 39.40 -32.63
C GLY A 21 -34.45 38.43 -31.48
N VAL A 22 -33.74 37.29 -31.40
CA VAL A 22 -33.80 36.33 -30.28
C VAL A 22 -32.70 36.65 -29.26
N TYR A 23 -33.04 36.73 -27.97
CA TYR A 23 -32.08 36.81 -26.87
C TYR A 23 -32.19 35.58 -25.97
N GLY A 24 -31.09 34.87 -25.72
CA GLY A 24 -31.08 33.67 -24.88
C GLY A 24 -30.05 33.79 -23.76
N GLU A 25 -30.44 33.41 -22.54
CA GLU A 25 -29.53 33.24 -21.39
C GLU A 25 -29.68 31.80 -20.86
N GLU A 26 -28.54 31.12 -20.66
CA GLU A 26 -28.47 29.78 -20.09
C GLU A 26 -27.82 29.84 -18.71
N LYS A 27 -28.46 29.24 -17.71
CA LYS A 27 -27.96 29.20 -16.33
C LYS A 27 -27.82 27.77 -15.83
N GLY A 28 -26.72 27.50 -15.14
CA GLY A 28 -26.55 26.32 -14.28
C GLY A 28 -26.49 25.00 -15.03
N VAL A 29 -25.49 24.83 -15.90
CA VAL A 29 -25.19 23.55 -16.56
C VAL A 29 -24.81 22.50 -15.50
N LYS A 30 -25.61 21.43 -15.41
CA LYS A 30 -25.38 20.29 -14.51
C LYS A 30 -25.29 18.99 -15.32
N ILE A 31 -24.23 18.23 -15.10
CA ILE A 31 -24.13 16.86 -15.62
C ILE A 31 -25.11 16.00 -14.82
N THR A 32 -26.06 15.35 -15.48
CA THR A 32 -27.08 14.51 -14.82
C THR A 32 -26.72 13.04 -14.88
N GLU A 33 -26.13 12.60 -15.99
CA GLU A 33 -25.74 11.20 -16.18
C GLU A 33 -24.42 11.12 -16.95
N LEU A 34 -23.57 10.18 -16.53
CA LEU A 34 -22.33 9.81 -17.21
C LEU A 34 -22.37 8.31 -17.45
N ASN A 35 -22.50 7.91 -18.70
CA ASN A 35 -22.35 6.51 -19.08
C ASN A 35 -21.02 6.37 -19.82
N LEU A 36 -19.99 5.96 -19.06
CA LEU A 36 -18.62 5.83 -19.55
C LEU A 36 -18.24 4.36 -19.64
N THR A 37 -17.88 3.91 -20.84
CA THR A 37 -17.22 2.62 -21.05
C THR A 37 -15.71 2.88 -21.07
N ALA A 38 -15.06 2.61 -19.93
CA ALA A 38 -13.67 2.95 -19.71
C ALA A 38 -12.79 1.70 -19.55
N ALA A 39 -11.57 1.78 -20.05
CA ALA A 39 -10.52 0.79 -19.89
C ALA A 39 -9.24 1.46 -19.38
N LEU A 40 -8.45 0.72 -18.59
CA LEU A 40 -7.10 1.10 -18.20
C LEU A 40 -6.16 0.01 -18.71
N GLY A 41 -5.11 0.41 -19.42
CA GLY A 41 -4.11 -0.49 -19.97
C GLY A 41 -2.70 -0.01 -19.67
N PHE A 42 -1.74 -0.90 -19.90
CA PHE A 42 -0.32 -0.59 -19.83
C PHE A 42 0.18 -0.16 -21.20
N GLN A 43 0.90 0.95 -21.26
CA GLN A 43 1.56 1.42 -22.46
C GLN A 43 3.08 1.35 -22.25
N PRO A 44 3.75 0.36 -22.87
CA PRO A 44 5.20 0.19 -22.70
C PRO A 44 5.92 1.50 -22.98
N THR A 45 6.88 1.86 -22.12
CA THR A 45 7.67 3.12 -22.16
C THR A 45 6.90 4.44 -21.95
N SER A 46 5.57 4.46 -22.00
CA SER A 46 4.76 5.70 -21.87
C SER A 46 3.94 5.78 -20.57
N GLY A 47 3.77 4.66 -19.86
CA GLY A 47 3.08 4.62 -18.57
C GLY A 47 1.72 3.93 -18.63
N LEU A 48 0.69 4.52 -18.02
CA LEU A 48 -0.67 3.98 -18.01
C LEU A 48 -1.55 4.69 -19.03
N LEU A 49 -2.35 3.93 -19.77
CA LEU A 49 -3.29 4.46 -20.76
C LEU A 49 -4.72 4.27 -20.28
N PHE A 50 -5.41 5.39 -20.03
CA PHE A 50 -6.83 5.43 -19.71
C PHE A 50 -7.62 5.79 -20.96
N GLU A 51 -8.47 4.86 -21.42
CA GLU A 51 -9.28 5.03 -22.62
C GLU A 51 -10.76 4.97 -22.31
N VAL A 52 -11.54 5.83 -22.96
CA VAL A 52 -12.99 5.82 -22.93
C VAL A 52 -13.46 5.75 -24.38
N HIS A 53 -14.30 4.79 -24.69
CA HIS A 53 -14.81 4.60 -26.06
C HIS A 53 -16.32 4.73 -26.11
N ASN A 54 -16.80 5.33 -27.20
CA ASN A 54 -18.21 5.40 -27.61
C ASN A 54 -19.18 5.69 -26.44
N SER A 55 -18.78 6.61 -25.58
CA SER A 55 -19.51 6.90 -24.35
C SER A 55 -20.52 8.04 -24.54
N SER A 56 -21.37 8.27 -23.54
CA SER A 56 -22.37 9.34 -23.57
C SER A 56 -22.42 10.16 -22.30
N ILE A 57 -22.55 11.48 -22.44
CA ILE A 57 -22.66 12.43 -21.33
C ILE A 57 -23.99 13.16 -21.45
N THR A 58 -24.86 13.04 -20.45
CA THR A 58 -26.14 13.77 -20.40
C THR A 58 -26.01 14.97 -19.48
N VAL A 59 -26.45 16.12 -19.99
CA VAL A 59 -26.34 17.43 -19.35
C VAL A 59 -27.70 18.09 -19.35
N ASN A 60 -28.09 18.65 -18.20
CA ASN A 60 -29.33 19.39 -18.02
C ASN A 60 -29.00 20.84 -17.65
N PHE A 61 -29.70 21.79 -18.27
CA PHE A 61 -29.58 23.22 -17.97
C PHE A 61 -30.91 23.94 -18.16
N GLN A 62 -31.04 25.10 -17.50
CA GLN A 62 -32.23 25.94 -17.58
C GLN A 62 -32.07 26.96 -18.71
N ARG A 63 -33.08 27.04 -19.58
CA ARG A 63 -33.16 27.99 -20.68
C ARG A 63 -34.06 29.16 -20.31
N ARG A 64 -33.66 30.35 -20.77
CA ARG A 64 -34.51 31.54 -20.78
C ARG A 64 -34.36 32.22 -22.12
N ILE A 65 -35.37 32.10 -22.97
CA ILE A 65 -35.37 32.64 -24.32
C ILE A 65 -36.40 33.77 -24.39
N LEU A 66 -35.98 34.93 -24.88
CA LEU A 66 -36.82 36.08 -25.12
C LEU A 66 -36.94 36.29 -26.62
N TYR A 67 -38.16 36.17 -27.14
CA TYR A 67 -38.47 36.37 -28.55
C TYR A 67 -39.69 37.27 -28.70
N TRP A 68 -39.48 38.42 -29.34
CA TRP A 68 -40.44 39.49 -29.56
C TRP A 68 -41.04 40.07 -28.26
N PHE A 69 -42.09 39.47 -27.68
CA PHE A 69 -42.71 39.83 -26.39
C PHE A 69 -42.93 38.63 -25.46
N PHE A 70 -42.52 37.43 -25.88
CA PHE A 70 -42.70 36.19 -25.12
C PHE A 70 -41.40 35.78 -24.43
N ILE A 71 -41.53 35.33 -23.18
CA ILE A 71 -40.45 34.72 -22.41
C ILE A 71 -40.77 33.23 -22.30
N ASP A 72 -39.83 32.41 -22.76
CA ASP A 72 -39.92 30.95 -22.73
C ASP A 72 -38.84 30.42 -21.79
N GLU A 73 -39.27 29.81 -20.69
CA GLU A 73 -38.42 29.24 -19.64
C GLU A 73 -38.66 27.74 -19.54
N GLY A 74 -37.59 26.96 -19.41
CA GLY A 74 -37.72 25.52 -19.26
C GLY A 74 -36.40 24.76 -19.31
N PRO A 75 -36.41 23.46 -18.96
CA PRO A 75 -35.21 22.64 -19.01
C PRO A 75 -34.84 22.27 -20.46
N ILE A 76 -33.54 22.17 -20.71
CA ILE A 76 -32.98 21.54 -21.91
C ILE A 76 -32.20 20.32 -21.47
N ASN A 77 -32.55 19.17 -22.05
CA ASN A 77 -31.78 17.94 -21.89
C ASN A 77 -30.89 17.80 -23.11
N ALA A 78 -29.59 17.98 -22.93
CA ALA A 78 -28.58 17.75 -23.96
C ALA A 78 -27.81 16.46 -23.68
N SER A 79 -27.38 15.79 -24.74
CA SER A 79 -26.56 14.59 -24.67
C SER A 79 -25.41 14.69 -25.66
N ALA A 80 -24.19 14.50 -25.19
CA ALA A 80 -23.02 14.26 -26.02
C ALA A 80 -22.92 12.75 -26.26
N GLU A 81 -22.90 12.34 -27.53
CA GLU A 81 -22.83 10.94 -27.95
C GLU A 81 -21.52 10.68 -28.71
N GLY A 82 -20.99 9.46 -28.57
CA GLY A 82 -19.72 9.08 -29.17
C GLY A 82 -18.55 9.86 -28.57
N VAL A 83 -18.50 9.91 -27.24
CA VAL A 83 -17.41 10.53 -26.49
C VAL A 83 -16.25 9.54 -26.42
N ASN A 84 -15.11 9.94 -26.97
CA ASN A 84 -13.86 9.21 -26.92
C ASN A 84 -12.81 10.04 -26.16
N ILE A 85 -12.11 9.42 -25.23
CA ILE A 85 -11.08 10.07 -24.42
C ILE A 85 -9.89 9.12 -24.37
N HIS A 86 -8.71 9.66 -24.65
CA HIS A 86 -7.44 8.97 -24.51
C HIS A 86 -6.57 9.79 -23.58
N THR A 87 -6.17 9.22 -22.45
CA THR A 87 -5.32 9.90 -21.46
C THR A 87 -4.14 9.00 -21.12
N ALA A 88 -2.92 9.44 -21.41
CA ALA A 88 -1.71 8.72 -21.00
C ALA A 88 -1.10 9.39 -19.76
N LEU A 89 -0.77 8.57 -18.77
CA LEU A 89 -0.22 8.96 -17.48
C LEU A 89 1.20 8.45 -17.36
N GLU A 90 2.15 9.37 -17.18
CA GLU A 90 3.56 9.05 -16.97
C GLU A 90 3.82 8.99 -15.46
N LEU A 91 4.33 7.86 -14.97
CA LEU A 91 4.69 7.66 -13.57
C LEU A 91 6.17 7.86 -13.39
N ALA A 92 6.56 8.51 -12.30
CA ALA A 92 7.95 8.69 -11.93
C ALA A 92 8.12 8.64 -10.41
N LYS A 93 9.38 8.46 -10.01
CA LYS A 93 9.84 8.66 -8.66
C LYS A 93 10.12 10.15 -8.41
N ASP A 94 9.84 10.65 -7.22
CA ASP A 94 10.28 11.98 -6.78
C ASP A 94 11.62 11.94 -6.03
N GLU A 95 12.13 13.13 -5.65
CA GLU A 95 13.41 13.24 -4.95
C GLU A 95 13.41 12.59 -3.56
N LEU A 96 12.23 12.38 -2.96
CA LEU A 96 12.05 11.74 -1.66
C LEU A 96 11.78 10.24 -1.78
N GLY A 97 11.77 9.68 -2.99
CA GLY A 97 11.48 8.28 -3.25
C GLY A 97 9.99 7.93 -3.26
N ARG A 98 9.09 8.90 -3.43
CA ARG A 98 7.64 8.69 -3.58
C ARG A 98 7.25 8.45 -5.03
N LEU A 99 6.17 7.69 -5.20
CA LEU A 99 5.49 7.55 -6.49
C LEU A 99 4.70 8.82 -6.80
N LYS A 100 4.79 9.32 -8.03
CA LYS A 100 3.94 10.40 -8.54
C LYS A 100 3.59 10.20 -10.01
N ILE A 101 2.50 10.84 -10.43
CA ILE A 101 2.21 11.12 -11.83
C ILE A 101 3.03 12.36 -12.23
N ALA A 102 4.03 12.15 -13.07
CA ALA A 102 4.94 13.19 -13.54
C ALA A 102 4.32 14.05 -14.63
N ASN A 103 3.57 13.41 -15.54
CA ASN A 103 2.95 14.05 -16.68
C ASN A 103 1.64 13.35 -17.05
N ALA A 104 0.73 14.09 -17.67
CA ALA A 104 -0.53 13.59 -18.18
C ALA A 104 -0.81 14.22 -19.54
N SER A 105 -0.94 13.39 -20.57
CA SER A 105 -1.42 13.82 -21.89
C SER A 105 -2.88 13.40 -22.05
N CYS A 106 -3.69 14.25 -22.67
CA CYS A 106 -5.11 13.98 -22.89
C CYS A 106 -5.51 14.44 -24.29
N ASP A 107 -6.18 13.55 -25.01
CA ASP A 107 -6.96 13.85 -26.20
C ASP A 107 -8.41 13.43 -25.97
N ALA A 108 -9.35 14.28 -26.36
CA ALA A 108 -10.77 14.03 -26.15
C ALA A 108 -11.58 14.55 -27.32
N SER A 109 -12.53 13.74 -27.77
CA SER A 109 -13.41 14.08 -28.87
C SER A 109 -14.85 13.65 -28.59
N ILE A 110 -15.77 14.49 -29.02
CA ILE A 110 -17.21 14.22 -29.00
C ILE A 110 -17.67 14.13 -30.46
N ALA A 111 -18.25 12.99 -30.86
CA ALA A 111 -18.73 12.78 -32.21
C ALA A 111 -19.92 13.69 -32.56
N LYS A 112 -20.93 13.75 -31.68
CA LYS A 112 -22.12 14.58 -31.90
C LYS A 112 -22.76 15.01 -30.58
N MET A 113 -23.51 16.10 -30.64
CA MET A 113 -24.31 16.59 -29.52
C MET A 113 -25.77 16.73 -29.95
N ARG A 114 -26.68 16.24 -29.11
CA ARG A 114 -28.14 16.34 -29.30
C ARG A 114 -28.72 17.17 -28.18
N ALA A 115 -29.69 18.02 -28.49
CA ALA A 115 -30.44 18.76 -27.47
C ALA A 115 -31.94 18.56 -27.72
N LYS A 116 -32.67 18.19 -26.68
CA LYS A 116 -34.12 18.06 -26.69
C LYS A 116 -34.72 19.27 -25.99
N PHE A 117 -35.51 20.04 -26.73
CA PHE A 117 -36.24 21.20 -26.23
C PHE A 117 -37.68 20.79 -25.95
N GLY A 118 -38.18 21.07 -24.74
CA GLY A 118 -39.60 20.98 -24.43
C GLY A 118 -40.29 22.32 -24.69
N GLY A 119 -41.48 22.31 -25.33
CA GLY A 119 -42.30 23.50 -25.57
C GLY A 119 -43.01 23.51 -26.93
N THR A 120 -43.61 24.66 -27.29
CA THR A 120 -44.47 24.81 -28.49
C THR A 120 -43.80 25.56 -29.66
N LEU A 121 -42.62 26.15 -29.48
CA LEU A 121 -41.91 26.96 -30.50
C LEU A 121 -40.94 26.15 -31.38
N GLY A 122 -41.42 25.09 -32.04
CA GLY A 122 -40.59 24.13 -32.79
C GLY A 122 -39.55 24.75 -33.76
N ARG A 123 -39.94 25.70 -34.62
CA ARG A 123 -39.02 26.32 -35.60
C ARG A 123 -37.91 27.17 -34.97
N VAL A 124 -38.18 27.79 -33.83
CA VAL A 124 -37.17 28.57 -33.08
C VAL A 124 -36.19 27.62 -32.39
N TYR A 125 -36.69 26.46 -31.93
CA TYR A 125 -35.86 25.42 -31.32
C TYR A 125 -34.90 24.80 -32.32
N ASP A 126 -35.27 24.56 -33.58
CA ASP A 126 -34.34 23.99 -34.58
C ASP A 126 -33.12 24.89 -34.84
N PHE A 127 -33.34 26.21 -34.91
CA PHE A 127 -32.27 27.20 -35.09
C PHE A 127 -31.36 27.27 -33.86
N ILE A 128 -31.97 27.40 -32.67
CA ILE A 128 -31.24 27.52 -31.40
C ILE A 128 -30.51 26.21 -31.07
N ALA A 129 -31.11 25.06 -31.36
CA ALA A 129 -30.50 23.74 -31.18
C ALA A 129 -29.19 23.61 -31.96
N THR A 130 -29.15 24.06 -33.21
CA THR A 130 -27.94 23.94 -34.05
C THR A 130 -26.80 24.78 -33.51
N PHE A 131 -27.08 26.02 -33.09
CA PHE A 131 -26.06 26.89 -32.51
C PHE A 131 -25.59 26.37 -31.14
N LEU A 132 -26.54 26.01 -30.27
CA LEU A 132 -26.23 25.53 -28.92
C LEU A 132 -25.46 24.23 -28.92
N THR A 133 -25.87 23.24 -29.72
CA THR A 133 -25.16 21.96 -29.81
C THR A 133 -23.74 22.12 -30.35
N THR A 134 -23.52 23.04 -31.30
CA THR A 134 -22.18 23.34 -31.81
C THR A 134 -21.31 24.03 -30.76
N GLY A 135 -21.83 25.09 -30.13
CA GLY A 135 -21.10 25.82 -29.09
C GLY A 135 -20.80 24.97 -27.85
N MET A 136 -21.78 24.21 -27.38
CA MET A 136 -21.61 23.30 -26.25
C MET A 136 -20.66 22.14 -26.57
N ARG A 137 -20.70 21.59 -27.79
CA ARG A 137 -19.72 20.57 -28.21
C ARG A 137 -18.30 21.13 -28.17
N PHE A 138 -18.09 22.34 -28.67
CA PHE A 138 -16.79 23.02 -28.61
C PHE A 138 -16.32 23.24 -27.17
N LEU A 139 -17.18 23.80 -26.32
CA LEU A 139 -16.86 24.06 -24.91
C LEU A 139 -16.59 22.76 -24.12
N LEU A 140 -17.40 21.72 -24.30
CA LEU A 140 -17.20 20.44 -23.64
C LEU A 140 -15.90 19.77 -24.08
N ASN A 141 -15.59 19.75 -25.38
CA ASN A 141 -14.30 19.26 -25.88
C ASN A 141 -13.13 20.01 -25.23
N GLN A 142 -13.23 21.33 -25.05
CA GLN A 142 -12.19 22.11 -24.38
C GLN A 142 -12.09 21.88 -22.87
N GLN A 143 -13.17 21.47 -22.20
CA GLN A 143 -13.20 21.33 -20.74
C GLN A 143 -12.88 19.91 -20.24
N ILE A 144 -13.04 18.89 -21.07
CA ILE A 144 -12.76 17.49 -20.70
C ILE A 144 -11.29 17.31 -20.28
N CYS A 145 -10.34 17.71 -21.14
CA CYS A 145 -8.92 17.48 -20.85
C CYS A 145 -8.37 18.29 -19.67
N PRO A 146 -8.69 19.58 -19.49
CA PRO A 146 -8.31 20.30 -18.27
C PRO A 146 -8.84 19.65 -16.99
N ALA A 147 -10.07 19.13 -17.00
CA ALA A 147 -10.63 18.43 -15.85
C ALA A 147 -9.89 17.11 -15.56
N LEU A 148 -9.54 16.36 -16.60
CA LEU A 148 -8.77 15.11 -16.51
C LEU A 148 -7.34 15.35 -16.03
N ASN A 149 -6.64 16.31 -16.62
CA ASN A 149 -5.27 16.66 -16.23
C ASN A 149 -5.22 17.10 -14.77
N HIS A 150 -6.20 17.90 -14.32
CA HIS A 150 -6.29 18.26 -12.91
C HIS A 150 -6.59 17.03 -12.01
N ALA A 151 -7.46 16.12 -12.44
CA ALA A 151 -7.72 14.90 -11.68
C ALA A 151 -6.46 14.02 -11.57
N ALA A 152 -5.70 13.87 -12.65
CA ALA A 152 -4.48 13.08 -12.69
C ALA A 152 -3.33 13.73 -11.89
N LEU A 153 -3.01 14.99 -12.19
CA LEU A 153 -1.82 15.65 -11.64
C LEU A 153 -2.00 16.18 -10.22
N VAL A 154 -3.24 16.43 -9.79
CA VAL A 154 -3.52 16.96 -8.45
C VAL A 154 -4.16 15.89 -7.57
N LEU A 155 -5.33 15.39 -7.94
CA LEU A 155 -6.12 14.52 -7.05
C LEU A 155 -5.50 13.13 -6.88
N VAL A 156 -4.98 12.52 -7.95
CA VAL A 156 -4.29 11.22 -7.84
C VAL A 156 -2.98 11.39 -7.10
N ASN A 157 -2.18 12.42 -7.39
CA ASN A 157 -0.95 12.68 -6.63
C ASN A 157 -1.21 12.90 -5.13
N GLN A 158 -2.29 13.58 -4.76
CA GLN A 158 -2.69 13.72 -3.34
C GLN A 158 -3.01 12.38 -2.65
N LEU A 159 -3.51 11.39 -3.39
CA LEU A 159 -3.70 10.03 -2.89
C LEU A 159 -2.36 9.29 -2.82
N LEU A 160 -1.52 9.39 -3.86
CA LEU A 160 -0.21 8.74 -3.87
C LEU A 160 0.69 9.25 -2.74
N GLU A 161 0.52 10.50 -2.31
CA GLU A 161 1.19 11.06 -1.14
C GLU A 161 0.81 10.40 0.20
N THR A 162 -0.30 9.64 0.28
CA THR A 162 -0.64 8.92 1.52
C THR A 162 0.17 7.64 1.68
N ILE A 163 0.80 7.16 0.60
CA ILE A 163 1.65 5.97 0.65
C ILE A 163 2.90 6.31 1.48
N PRO A 164 3.14 5.63 2.62
CA PRO A 164 4.26 5.96 3.48
C PRO A 164 5.58 5.56 2.82
N VAL A 165 6.49 6.52 2.64
CA VAL A 165 7.89 6.25 2.27
C VAL A 165 8.63 5.59 3.43
N ARG A 166 8.33 6.04 4.65
CA ARG A 166 8.88 5.48 5.88
C ARG A 166 7.75 5.24 6.85
N ALA A 167 7.70 4.05 7.43
CA ALA A 167 6.69 3.65 8.38
C ALA A 167 7.36 3.10 9.63
N GLU A 168 7.03 3.64 10.80
CA GLU A 168 7.46 3.07 12.07
C GLU A 168 6.67 1.78 12.35
N VAL A 169 7.36 0.74 12.79
CA VAL A 169 6.73 -0.56 13.14
C VAL A 169 6.46 -0.61 14.63
N ASP A 170 7.47 -0.20 15.42
CA ASP A 170 7.40 -0.08 16.87
C ASP A 170 8.42 0.95 17.37
N SER A 171 8.66 1.00 18.68
CA SER A 171 9.58 1.94 19.31
C SER A 171 11.07 1.72 18.96
N TYR A 172 11.43 0.63 18.29
CA TYR A 172 12.81 0.28 17.98
C TYR A 172 13.15 0.45 16.50
N VAL A 173 12.23 0.09 15.60
CA VAL A 173 12.50 0.01 14.17
C VAL A 173 11.43 0.65 13.29
N GLY A 174 11.85 1.17 12.15
CA GLY A 174 10.98 1.56 11.04
C GLY A 174 11.38 0.87 9.74
N ILE A 175 10.55 1.01 8.71
CA ILE A 175 10.77 0.45 7.37
C ILE A 175 10.86 1.59 6.35
N ASP A 176 11.86 1.54 5.48
CA ASP A 176 12.06 2.43 4.33
C ASP A 176 11.53 1.74 3.06
N TYR A 177 10.39 2.23 2.58
CA TYR A 177 9.71 1.90 1.33
C TYR A 177 9.94 2.94 0.23
N SER A 178 11.05 3.69 0.25
CA SER A 178 11.39 4.55 -0.88
C SER A 178 11.59 3.74 -2.16
N LEU A 179 11.12 4.29 -3.28
CA LEU A 179 11.38 3.75 -4.61
C LEU A 179 12.88 3.86 -4.95
N LEU A 180 13.42 2.82 -5.58
CA LEU A 180 14.81 2.78 -6.03
C LEU A 180 14.99 3.48 -7.38
N SER A 181 14.01 3.32 -8.29
CA SER A 181 14.00 3.91 -9.63
C SER A 181 12.57 4.31 -10.03
N ASP A 182 12.44 4.92 -11.21
CA ASP A 182 11.13 5.14 -11.81
C ASP A 182 10.42 3.79 -12.09
N PRO A 183 9.08 3.74 -11.98
CA PRO A 183 8.32 2.53 -12.29
C PRO A 183 8.52 2.06 -13.73
N VAL A 184 8.62 0.75 -13.92
CA VAL A 184 8.80 0.14 -15.25
C VAL A 184 7.48 -0.41 -15.73
N VAL A 185 7.03 0.01 -16.92
CA VAL A 185 5.78 -0.47 -17.51
C VAL A 185 6.05 -1.41 -18.66
N THR A 186 5.51 -2.63 -18.56
CA THR A 186 5.53 -3.67 -19.59
C THR A 186 4.19 -3.74 -20.32
N GLY A 187 4.00 -4.70 -21.23
CA GLY A 187 2.69 -4.91 -21.87
C GLY A 187 1.61 -5.44 -20.92
N SER A 188 1.99 -5.94 -19.75
CA SER A 188 1.09 -6.64 -18.82
C SER A 188 1.27 -6.28 -17.35
N SER A 189 2.29 -5.49 -17.00
CA SER A 189 2.60 -5.13 -15.62
C SER A 189 3.14 -3.70 -15.47
N LEU A 190 3.01 -3.20 -14.25
CA LEU A 190 3.66 -2.00 -13.74
C LEU A 190 4.53 -2.45 -12.57
N ASP A 191 5.84 -2.47 -12.78
CA ASP A 191 6.80 -2.99 -11.81
C ASP A 191 7.44 -1.83 -11.06
N MET A 192 7.51 -1.95 -9.73
CA MET A 192 8.03 -0.92 -8.82
C MET A 192 9.04 -1.53 -7.87
N ASP A 193 10.28 -1.04 -7.93
CA ASP A 193 11.36 -1.50 -7.07
C ASP A 193 11.43 -0.63 -5.81
N PHE A 194 11.08 -1.22 -4.68
CA PHE A 194 11.14 -0.58 -3.37
C PHE A 194 12.41 -0.95 -2.62
N ARG A 195 12.91 -0.03 -1.79
CA ARG A 195 14.07 -0.28 -0.94
C ARG A 195 13.83 -1.40 0.08
N GLY A 196 12.63 -1.46 0.67
CA GLY A 196 12.17 -2.54 1.55
C GLY A 196 13.17 -2.86 2.67
N MET A 197 13.65 -1.84 3.39
CA MET A 197 14.70 -2.02 4.40
C MET A 197 14.22 -1.57 5.77
N PHE A 198 14.42 -2.40 6.79
CA PHE A 198 14.27 -1.97 8.17
C PHE A 198 15.48 -1.17 8.64
N TYR A 199 15.23 -0.16 9.46
CA TYR A 199 16.26 0.67 10.07
C TYR A 199 15.96 0.87 11.56
N ASN A 200 17.01 1.07 12.34
CA ASN A 200 16.91 1.36 13.77
C ASN A 200 16.58 2.85 13.99
N LEU A 201 15.55 3.15 14.78
CA LEU A 201 15.10 4.52 15.05
C LEU A 201 16.13 5.36 15.83
N HIS A 202 16.96 4.72 16.67
CA HIS A 202 17.98 5.39 17.46
C HIS A 202 19.29 5.62 16.70
N ASN A 203 19.56 4.85 15.66
CA ASN A 203 20.77 5.00 14.84
C ASN A 203 20.48 4.72 13.36
N LEU A 204 20.02 5.75 12.66
CA LEU A 204 19.60 5.69 11.25
C LEU A 204 20.74 5.32 10.27
N ASN A 205 22.00 5.48 10.67
CA ASN A 205 23.16 5.23 9.80
C ASN A 205 23.64 3.78 9.87
N ASP A 206 23.30 3.03 10.92
CA ASP A 206 23.69 1.64 11.07
C ASP A 206 22.71 0.74 10.31
N THR A 207 23.01 0.51 9.03
CA THR A 207 22.16 -0.25 8.10
C THR A 207 22.88 -1.48 7.57
N LEU A 208 22.11 -2.49 7.20
CA LEU A 208 22.63 -3.70 6.56
C LEU A 208 22.88 -3.44 5.07
N THR A 209 23.98 -3.96 4.52
CA THR A 209 24.24 -3.90 3.08
C THR A 209 23.42 -4.97 2.35
N ASN A 210 22.80 -4.60 1.22
CA ASN A 210 21.99 -5.52 0.42
C ASN A 210 22.87 -6.40 -0.49
N TYR A 211 22.83 -7.71 -0.25
CA TYR A 211 23.43 -8.73 -1.11
C TYR A 211 22.41 -9.68 -1.73
N ALA A 212 21.11 -9.45 -1.52
CA ALA A 212 20.06 -10.31 -2.04
C ALA A 212 19.90 -10.12 -3.56
N GLY A 213 19.55 -11.21 -4.25
CA GLY A 213 19.18 -11.16 -5.66
C GLY A 213 17.84 -10.47 -5.87
N ASN A 214 17.65 -9.89 -7.06
CA ASN A 214 16.38 -9.28 -7.43
C ASN A 214 15.30 -10.36 -7.58
N PRO A 215 14.15 -10.24 -6.90
CA PRO A 215 13.03 -11.15 -7.08
C PRO A 215 12.50 -11.11 -8.50
N VAL A 216 11.99 -12.24 -8.98
CA VAL A 216 11.33 -12.33 -10.29
C VAL A 216 9.93 -12.90 -10.11
N VAL A 217 8.92 -12.13 -10.51
CA VAL A 217 7.51 -12.52 -10.52
C VAL A 217 7.13 -12.96 -11.93
N ARG A 218 6.44 -14.09 -12.07
CA ARG A 218 6.01 -14.64 -13.38
C ARG A 218 4.50 -14.88 -13.46
N GLU A 219 3.82 -14.70 -12.34
CA GLU A 219 2.41 -14.91 -12.15
C GLU A 219 1.64 -13.61 -12.44
N TYR A 220 0.46 -13.72 -13.05
CA TYR A 220 -0.39 -12.59 -13.46
C TYR A 220 -1.89 -12.86 -13.23
N ASP A 221 -2.22 -13.83 -12.39
CA ASP A 221 -3.59 -14.25 -12.06
C ASP A 221 -4.21 -13.47 -10.87
N ARG A 222 -3.52 -12.47 -10.32
CA ARG A 222 -3.96 -11.58 -9.25
C ARG A 222 -3.70 -10.12 -9.59
N MET A 223 -4.35 -9.20 -8.88
CA MET A 223 -4.23 -7.76 -9.15
C MET A 223 -2.87 -7.18 -8.74
N ILE A 224 -2.23 -7.72 -7.71
CA ILE A 224 -0.92 -7.27 -7.23
C ILE A 224 -0.06 -8.45 -6.77
N TYR A 225 1.25 -8.32 -6.95
CA TYR A 225 2.25 -9.22 -6.39
C TYR A 225 3.30 -8.42 -5.65
N LEU A 226 3.56 -8.79 -4.40
CA LEU A 226 4.62 -8.26 -3.58
C LEU A 226 5.73 -9.30 -3.45
N ALA A 227 6.94 -8.98 -3.91
CA ALA A 227 8.08 -9.86 -3.77
C ALA A 227 9.03 -9.35 -2.68
N LEU A 228 9.23 -10.16 -1.64
CA LEU A 228 10.03 -9.85 -0.47
C LEU A 228 11.31 -10.69 -0.47
N SER A 229 12.46 -10.05 -0.68
CA SER A 229 13.76 -10.74 -0.66
C SER A 229 14.21 -11.09 0.76
N GLU A 230 15.17 -12.01 0.88
CA GLU A 230 15.87 -12.30 2.15
C GLU A 230 16.37 -11.03 2.83
N TYR A 231 16.84 -10.04 2.06
CA TYR A 231 17.31 -8.76 2.59
C TYR A 231 16.24 -7.98 3.38
N PHE A 232 14.97 -8.06 2.99
CA PHE A 232 13.87 -7.45 3.74
C PHE A 232 13.83 -8.00 5.17
N PHE A 233 13.92 -9.32 5.32
CA PHE A 233 13.90 -9.99 6.62
C PHE A 233 15.22 -9.84 7.39
N ASP A 234 16.37 -9.92 6.70
CA ASP A 234 17.69 -9.76 7.32
C ASP A 234 17.89 -8.36 7.88
N SER A 235 17.44 -7.33 7.15
CA SER A 235 17.50 -5.94 7.63
C SER A 235 16.64 -5.75 8.89
N ALA A 236 15.51 -6.44 9.00
CA ALA A 236 14.66 -6.44 10.19
C ALA A 236 15.40 -7.06 11.38
N LEU A 237 15.90 -8.29 11.20
CA LEU A 237 16.65 -9.01 12.23
C LEU A 237 17.89 -8.22 12.68
N TYR A 238 18.61 -7.61 11.75
CA TYR A 238 19.75 -6.74 12.05
C TYR A 238 19.35 -5.52 12.88
N SER A 239 18.29 -4.80 12.47
CA SER A 239 17.84 -3.58 13.15
C SER A 239 17.36 -3.86 14.57
N TYR A 240 16.59 -4.93 14.77
CA TYR A 240 16.15 -5.38 16.10
C TYR A 240 17.33 -5.83 16.99
N PHE A 241 18.32 -6.51 16.41
CA PHE A 241 19.55 -6.88 17.12
C PHE A 241 20.30 -5.63 17.61
N LYS A 242 20.49 -4.64 16.73
CA LYS A 242 21.12 -3.35 17.09
C LYS A 242 20.28 -2.54 18.08
N GLY A 243 18.97 -2.72 18.08
CA GLY A 243 18.05 -2.15 19.06
C GLY A 243 18.12 -2.82 20.44
N GLY A 244 18.91 -3.87 20.62
CA GLY A 244 19.04 -4.59 21.90
C GLY A 244 17.83 -5.45 22.26
N VAL A 245 16.92 -5.69 21.32
CA VAL A 245 15.65 -6.40 21.57
C VAL A 245 15.87 -7.89 21.82
N PHE A 246 16.94 -8.48 21.30
CA PHE A 246 17.26 -9.89 21.51
C PHE A 246 18.03 -10.18 22.81
N THR A 247 17.60 -9.55 23.90
CA THR A 247 18.09 -9.79 25.26
C THR A 247 16.92 -10.22 26.15
N MET A 248 17.09 -11.30 26.93
CA MET A 248 16.06 -11.83 27.80
C MET A 248 16.64 -12.18 29.16
N HIS A 249 16.10 -11.55 30.21
CA HIS A 249 16.41 -11.87 31.60
C HIS A 249 15.19 -12.50 32.28
N ILE A 250 15.31 -13.78 32.66
CA ILE A 250 14.30 -14.49 33.47
C ILE A 250 14.80 -14.56 34.90
N ALA A 251 14.21 -13.74 35.77
CA ALA A 251 14.44 -13.81 37.20
C ALA A 251 13.74 -15.03 37.81
N ASN A 252 14.25 -15.53 38.94
CA ASN A 252 13.76 -16.74 39.61
C ASN A 252 12.25 -16.68 39.95
N ASP A 253 11.75 -15.51 40.35
CA ASP A 253 10.35 -15.26 40.73
C ASP A 253 9.38 -15.27 39.53
N ARG A 254 9.89 -15.01 38.32
CA ARG A 254 9.10 -14.96 37.08
C ARG A 254 9.33 -16.16 36.17
N MET A 255 10.10 -17.14 36.63
CA MET A 255 10.39 -18.35 35.86
C MET A 255 9.14 -19.24 35.78
N PRO A 256 8.73 -19.69 34.58
CA PRO A 256 7.65 -20.67 34.45
C PRO A 256 7.98 -21.94 35.22
N LYS A 257 7.02 -22.50 35.96
CA LYS A 257 7.23 -23.72 36.78
C LYS A 257 7.74 -24.90 35.96
N ASP A 258 7.25 -25.05 34.73
CA ASP A 258 7.70 -26.10 33.81
C ASP A 258 9.16 -25.93 33.40
N LEU A 259 9.60 -24.68 33.19
CA LEU A 259 10.98 -24.35 32.88
C LEU A 259 11.88 -24.54 34.11
N GLU A 260 11.43 -24.11 35.29
CA GLU A 260 12.16 -24.30 36.53
C GLU A 260 12.37 -25.80 36.81
N MET A 261 11.31 -26.61 36.68
CA MET A 261 11.38 -28.06 36.83
C MET A 261 12.34 -28.68 35.82
N LEU A 262 12.26 -28.27 34.54
CA LEU A 262 13.16 -28.76 33.49
C LEU A 262 14.62 -28.44 33.83
N LEU A 263 14.94 -27.20 34.20
CA LEU A 263 16.30 -26.78 34.55
C LEU A 263 16.83 -27.53 35.77
N ARG A 264 16.01 -27.72 36.82
CA ARG A 264 16.38 -28.45 38.03
C ARG A 264 16.60 -29.95 37.81
N THR A 265 15.78 -30.58 36.97
CA THR A 265 15.87 -32.03 36.71
C THR A 265 16.95 -32.40 35.69
N THR A 266 17.34 -31.46 34.83
CA THR A 266 18.29 -31.70 33.73
C THR A 266 19.64 -31.01 33.96
N TYR A 267 19.71 -29.70 33.70
CA TYR A 267 20.92 -28.88 33.72
C TYR A 267 21.56 -28.80 35.11
N PHE A 268 20.76 -28.41 36.10
CA PHE A 268 21.23 -28.30 37.47
C PHE A 268 21.17 -29.62 38.21
N GLY A 269 20.44 -30.63 37.74
CA GLY A 269 20.38 -31.94 38.39
C GLY A 269 21.77 -32.56 38.54
N ALA A 270 22.60 -32.49 37.48
CA ALA A 270 23.98 -32.97 37.51
C ALA A 270 24.91 -32.12 38.41
N ILE A 271 24.67 -30.80 38.48
CA ILE A 271 25.48 -29.86 39.29
C ILE A 271 25.07 -29.90 40.77
N MET A 272 23.78 -30.07 41.06
CA MET A 272 23.18 -30.20 42.38
C MET A 272 23.54 -31.54 43.04
N MET A 273 23.75 -32.61 42.24
CA MET A 273 24.33 -33.87 42.73
C MET A 273 25.75 -33.69 43.28
N LEU A 274 26.50 -32.69 42.81
CA LEU A 274 27.86 -32.38 43.27
C LEU A 274 27.88 -31.44 44.49
N ASN A 275 26.83 -30.62 44.68
CA ASN A 275 26.68 -29.75 45.85
C ASN A 275 25.19 -29.56 46.20
N PRO A 276 24.67 -30.22 47.26
CA PRO A 276 23.26 -30.17 47.62
C PRO A 276 22.81 -28.77 48.09
N ALA A 277 23.72 -27.89 48.51
CA ALA A 277 23.39 -26.50 48.86
C ALA A 277 22.90 -25.68 47.66
N LEU A 278 23.09 -26.16 46.43
CA LEU A 278 22.58 -25.53 45.22
C LEU A 278 21.12 -25.88 44.92
N MET A 279 20.50 -26.83 45.64
CA MET A 279 19.09 -27.19 45.43
C MET A 279 18.12 -26.07 45.79
N GLU A 280 18.43 -25.26 46.80
CA GLU A 280 17.54 -24.17 47.25
C GLU A 280 17.95 -22.80 46.70
N ALA A 281 19.00 -22.74 45.87
CA ALA A 281 19.47 -21.48 45.31
C ALA A 281 18.50 -20.92 44.26
N PRO A 282 18.26 -19.58 44.27
CA PRO A 282 17.49 -18.94 43.21
C PRO A 282 18.26 -18.99 41.89
N ILE A 283 17.57 -19.34 40.81
CA ILE A 283 18.14 -19.46 39.45
C ILE A 283 17.63 -18.28 38.62
N SER A 284 18.54 -17.51 38.03
CA SER A 284 18.22 -16.57 36.96
C SER A 284 18.84 -17.04 35.64
N LEU A 285 18.15 -16.76 34.55
CA LEU A 285 18.57 -17.11 33.20
C LEU A 285 18.70 -15.83 32.38
N GLU A 286 19.88 -15.61 31.81
CA GLU A 286 20.15 -14.53 30.88
C GLU A 286 20.47 -15.13 29.51
N LEU A 287 19.61 -14.85 28.53
CA LEU A 287 19.84 -15.19 27.13
C LEU A 287 20.10 -13.93 26.34
N GLU A 288 21.18 -13.95 25.58
CA GLU A 288 21.53 -12.88 24.66
C GLU A 288 21.93 -13.47 23.31
N VAL A 289 21.48 -12.83 22.24
CA VAL A 289 21.95 -13.13 20.89
C VAL A 289 23.31 -12.48 20.71
N THR A 290 24.32 -13.25 20.27
CA THR A 290 25.70 -12.76 20.17
C THR A 290 26.00 -12.07 18.83
N SER A 291 25.18 -12.31 17.81
CA SER A 291 25.30 -11.67 16.50
C SER A 291 23.93 -11.59 15.82
N ALA A 292 23.75 -10.61 14.94
CA ALA A 292 22.51 -10.43 14.18
C ALA A 292 22.05 -11.76 13.53
N PRO A 293 20.79 -12.18 13.77
CA PRO A 293 20.24 -13.37 13.11
C PRO A 293 20.15 -13.17 11.59
N THR A 294 20.27 -14.27 10.84
CA THR A 294 20.14 -14.26 9.37
C THR A 294 19.01 -15.17 8.92
N SER A 295 18.27 -14.74 7.91
CA SER A 295 17.18 -15.49 7.30
C SER A 295 17.67 -16.22 6.04
N THR A 296 16.99 -17.31 5.71
CA THR A 296 17.18 -18.03 4.45
C THR A 296 15.83 -18.54 3.98
N ILE A 297 15.49 -18.22 2.73
CA ILE A 297 14.23 -18.55 2.09
C ILE A 297 14.51 -19.55 0.98
N LYS A 298 13.82 -20.68 1.06
CA LYS A 298 13.85 -21.74 0.05
C LYS A 298 12.42 -22.10 -0.33
N THR A 299 12.25 -22.82 -1.42
CA THR A 299 10.93 -23.34 -1.83
C THR A 299 10.24 -24.21 -0.76
N SER A 300 11.00 -24.80 0.15
CA SER A 300 10.46 -25.57 1.28
C SER A 300 9.93 -24.71 2.44
N GLY A 301 10.24 -23.42 2.45
CA GLY A 301 9.88 -22.49 3.52
C GLY A 301 11.02 -21.55 3.92
N ALA A 302 10.75 -20.71 4.92
CA ALA A 302 11.73 -19.79 5.50
C ALA A 302 12.36 -20.36 6.78
N SER A 303 13.64 -20.06 6.98
CA SER A 303 14.40 -20.43 8.16
C SER A 303 15.22 -19.26 8.68
N VAL A 304 15.43 -19.19 9.99
CA VAL A 304 16.26 -18.17 10.65
C VAL A 304 17.38 -18.84 11.43
N LEU A 305 18.61 -18.38 11.21
CA LEU A 305 19.82 -18.78 11.91
C LEU A 305 20.09 -17.78 13.04
N VAL A 306 20.15 -18.28 14.26
CA VAL A 306 20.42 -17.49 15.46
C VAL A 306 21.69 -17.99 16.13
N HIS A 307 22.60 -17.06 16.43
CA HIS A 307 23.77 -17.32 17.26
C HIS A 307 23.52 -16.75 18.65
N SER A 308 23.52 -17.60 19.66
CA SER A 308 23.18 -17.21 21.03
C SER A 308 24.28 -17.55 22.02
N GLY A 309 24.40 -16.72 23.04
CA GLY A 309 25.24 -16.90 24.21
C GLY A 309 24.37 -16.84 25.46
N GLY A 310 24.57 -17.79 26.37
CA GLY A 310 23.91 -17.82 27.67
C GLY A 310 24.94 -17.76 28.80
N GLN A 311 24.63 -16.99 29.84
CA GLN A 311 25.35 -17.02 31.11
C GLN A 311 24.38 -17.42 32.22
N SER A 312 24.73 -18.43 33.00
CA SER A 312 24.01 -18.78 34.23
C SER A 312 24.87 -18.42 35.44
N ALA A 313 24.32 -17.64 36.37
CA ALA A 313 24.99 -17.25 37.61
C ALA A 313 24.31 -17.91 38.82
N GLY A 314 25.07 -18.71 39.57
CA GLY A 314 24.70 -19.15 40.92
C GLY A 314 25.38 -18.26 41.97
N SER A 315 24.82 -18.18 43.19
CA SER A 315 25.30 -17.31 44.28
C SER A 315 26.76 -17.53 44.73
N SER A 316 27.43 -18.58 44.24
CA SER A 316 28.86 -18.84 44.45
C SER A 316 29.64 -18.66 43.14
N SER A 317 30.02 -17.41 42.83
CA SER A 317 31.10 -16.90 41.92
C SER A 317 31.63 -17.78 40.76
N ARG A 318 30.82 -18.68 40.19
CA ARG A 318 31.15 -19.51 39.03
C ARG A 318 30.15 -19.18 37.93
N LYS A 319 30.60 -18.37 36.98
CA LYS A 319 29.88 -18.08 35.74
C LYS A 319 30.14 -19.22 34.76
N ALA A 320 29.08 -19.90 34.32
CA ALA A 320 29.16 -20.84 33.20
C ALA A 320 28.68 -20.12 31.95
N THR A 321 29.52 -20.06 30.92
CA THR A 321 29.21 -19.45 29.62
C THR A 321 28.98 -20.56 28.60
N HIS A 322 27.83 -20.51 27.93
CA HIS A 322 27.45 -21.47 26.88
C HIS A 322 27.17 -20.73 25.58
N SER A 323 27.73 -21.20 24.47
CA SER A 323 27.40 -20.72 23.12
C SER A 323 26.65 -21.81 22.35
N ALA A 324 25.57 -21.43 21.66
CA ALA A 324 24.77 -22.35 20.86
C ALA A 324 24.22 -21.68 19.60
N GLN A 325 24.21 -22.43 18.51
CA GLN A 325 23.66 -22.03 17.21
C GLN A 325 22.33 -22.76 16.97
N PHE A 326 21.30 -22.03 16.55
CA PHE A 326 19.96 -22.58 16.33
C PHE A 326 19.41 -22.21 14.96
N LYS A 327 18.74 -23.15 14.29
CA LYS A 327 17.97 -22.92 13.06
C LYS A 327 16.47 -23.10 13.30
N ILE A 328 15.71 -22.01 13.26
CA ILE A 328 14.26 -22.03 13.42
C ILE A 328 13.63 -22.19 12.02
N PHE A 329 12.88 -23.27 11.80
CA PHE A 329 12.11 -23.51 10.58
C PHE A 329 10.65 -23.12 10.80
N SER A 330 10.04 -22.43 9.83
CA SER A 330 8.61 -22.11 9.85
C SER A 330 7.81 -23.10 9.01
N ASN A 331 6.77 -23.69 9.64
CA ASN A 331 5.71 -24.63 9.20
C ASN A 331 5.71 -26.04 9.84
N GLN A 332 6.79 -26.48 10.49
CA GLN A 332 6.81 -27.52 11.56
C GLN A 332 8.22 -27.58 12.17
N SER A 333 8.34 -27.26 13.47
CA SER A 333 9.63 -26.94 14.11
C SER A 333 10.55 -28.15 14.33
N ALA A 334 11.59 -28.31 13.51
CA ALA A 334 12.68 -29.26 13.73
C ALA A 334 14.05 -28.56 13.74
N LEU A 335 14.52 -28.20 14.94
CA LEU A 335 15.88 -27.72 15.21
C LEU A 335 16.85 -28.92 15.27
N GLU A 336 17.85 -28.98 14.40
CA GLU A 336 18.95 -29.96 14.46
C GLU A 336 20.34 -29.33 14.20
N SER A 337 21.37 -29.99 14.78
CA SER A 337 22.83 -29.74 14.82
C SER A 337 23.32 -28.82 15.97
N LEU A 338 24.33 -29.12 16.81
CA LEU A 338 25.35 -30.20 16.92
C LEU A 338 25.87 -30.33 18.38
N ALA A 339 26.38 -31.52 18.73
CA ALA A 339 27.39 -31.87 19.75
C ALA A 339 27.23 -31.53 21.25
N LEU A 340 26.05 -31.71 21.87
CA LEU A 340 25.89 -31.92 23.33
C LEU A 340 24.67 -32.83 23.60
N ILE A 341 24.80 -34.11 23.27
CA ILE A 341 23.68 -35.07 23.16
C ILE A 341 22.70 -35.07 24.36
N PRO A 342 23.11 -35.02 25.66
CA PRO A 342 22.15 -35.04 26.76
C PRO A 342 21.48 -33.69 27.08
N LEU A 343 22.01 -32.57 26.60
CA LEU A 343 21.51 -31.22 26.92
C LEU A 343 20.71 -30.59 25.78
N GLN A 344 20.76 -31.15 24.57
CA GLN A 344 20.08 -30.61 23.39
C GLN A 344 18.55 -30.64 23.49
N ALA A 345 17.97 -31.75 23.94
CA ALA A 345 16.51 -31.86 24.05
C ALA A 345 15.94 -30.91 25.12
N PRO A 346 16.51 -30.84 26.34
CA PRO A 346 16.10 -29.84 27.34
C PRO A 346 16.30 -28.39 26.86
N LEU A 347 17.40 -28.07 26.18
CA LEU A 347 17.62 -26.73 25.60
C LEU A 347 16.53 -26.36 24.60
N LYS A 348 16.20 -27.30 23.71
CA LYS A 348 15.15 -27.14 22.70
C LYS A 348 13.80 -26.87 23.35
N THR A 349 13.43 -27.68 24.34
CA THR A 349 12.16 -27.51 25.07
C THR A 349 12.14 -26.18 25.82
N MET A 350 13.24 -25.79 26.46
CA MET A 350 13.37 -24.48 27.11
C MET A 350 13.09 -23.34 26.12
N LEU A 351 13.78 -23.31 24.98
CA LEU A 351 13.60 -22.26 23.97
C LEU A 351 12.17 -22.25 23.39
N GLN A 352 11.55 -23.42 23.24
CA GLN A 352 10.16 -23.52 22.81
C GLN A 352 9.18 -22.93 23.83
N ILE A 353 9.43 -23.10 25.12
CA ILE A 353 8.57 -22.56 26.19
C ILE A 353 8.78 -21.04 26.35
N THR A 354 10.01 -20.54 26.21
CA THR A 354 10.33 -19.14 26.52
C THR A 354 10.36 -18.21 25.31
N VAL A 355 11.05 -18.61 24.24
CA VAL A 355 11.37 -17.73 23.10
C VAL A 355 10.25 -17.74 22.06
N VAL A 356 9.68 -18.91 21.74
CA VAL A 356 8.65 -19.02 20.69
C VAL A 356 7.41 -18.18 20.97
N PRO A 357 6.85 -18.12 22.20
CA PRO A 357 5.69 -17.27 22.48
C PRO A 357 5.99 -15.77 22.30
N LEU A 358 7.20 -15.33 22.65
CA LEU A 358 7.64 -13.95 22.46
C LEU A 358 7.70 -13.61 20.97
N ILE A 359 8.36 -14.45 20.18
CA ILE A 359 8.43 -14.28 18.72
C ILE A 359 7.02 -14.21 18.13
N ASN A 360 6.14 -15.14 18.50
CA ASN A 360 4.76 -15.16 18.02
C ASN A 360 3.99 -13.88 18.37
N ASN A 361 4.25 -13.27 19.53
CA ASN A 361 3.59 -12.01 19.91
C ASN A 361 4.07 -10.83 19.05
N TYR A 362 5.37 -10.77 18.75
CA TYR A 362 5.92 -9.76 17.84
C TYR A 362 5.44 -9.97 16.40
N THR A 363 5.48 -11.21 15.89
CA THR A 363 5.09 -11.50 14.50
C THR A 363 3.59 -11.36 14.26
N LYS A 364 2.74 -11.56 15.28
CA LYS A 364 1.29 -11.34 15.16
C LYS A 364 0.89 -9.89 14.90
N ARG A 365 1.72 -8.92 15.29
CA ARG A 365 1.46 -7.50 15.00
C ARG A 365 1.57 -7.20 13.50
N GLY A 366 2.36 -7.98 12.78
CA GLY A 366 2.60 -7.79 11.36
C GLY A 366 3.35 -6.50 11.05
N VAL A 367 3.40 -6.15 9.77
CA VAL A 367 3.97 -4.89 9.27
C VAL A 367 3.01 -4.26 8.28
N ARG A 368 2.97 -2.93 8.24
CA ARG A 368 2.15 -2.20 7.27
C ARG A 368 2.83 -2.26 5.89
N ILE A 369 2.09 -2.72 4.88
CA ILE A 369 2.52 -2.76 3.48
C ILE A 369 2.24 -1.36 2.86
N PRO A 370 3.09 -0.84 1.96
CA PRO A 370 2.93 0.50 1.40
C PRO A 370 1.76 0.58 0.41
N LEU A 371 0.53 0.62 0.94
CA LEU A 371 -0.70 0.83 0.19
C LEU A 371 -1.24 2.25 0.40
N PRO A 372 -1.94 2.82 -0.59
CA PRO A 372 -2.75 4.02 -0.39
C PRO A 372 -3.87 3.78 0.61
N ASP A 373 -4.32 4.86 1.25
CA ASP A 373 -5.43 4.77 2.20
C ASP A 373 -6.70 4.25 1.52
N GLY A 374 -7.47 3.42 2.21
CA GLY A 374 -8.74 2.88 1.71
C GLY A 374 -8.61 1.73 0.70
N ILE A 375 -7.44 1.10 0.61
CA ILE A 375 -7.18 -0.09 -0.20
C ILE A 375 -6.63 -1.20 0.68
N ASP A 376 -7.25 -2.38 0.61
CA ASP A 376 -6.86 -3.56 1.37
C ASP A 376 -6.64 -4.77 0.46
N PHE A 377 -5.84 -5.72 0.95
CA PHE A 377 -5.62 -7.00 0.29
C PHE A 377 -6.71 -8.00 0.63
N ILE A 378 -7.10 -8.79 -0.37
CA ILE A 378 -8.01 -9.93 -0.24
C ILE A 378 -7.45 -11.12 -1.02
N GLU A 379 -7.81 -12.33 -0.58
CA GLU A 379 -7.45 -13.59 -1.26
C GLU A 379 -5.93 -13.77 -1.44
N GLU A 380 -5.18 -13.52 -0.37
CA GLU A 380 -3.73 -13.58 -0.32
C GLU A 380 -3.21 -15.02 -0.52
N VAL A 381 -2.20 -15.16 -1.38
CA VAL A 381 -1.48 -16.41 -1.61
C VAL A 381 0.01 -16.14 -1.42
N VAL A 382 0.66 -16.97 -0.59
CA VAL A 382 2.08 -16.86 -0.29
C VAL A 382 2.83 -18.01 -0.94
N GLU A 383 3.82 -17.67 -1.77
CA GLU A 383 4.67 -18.62 -2.46
C GLU A 383 6.15 -18.41 -2.09
N TYR A 384 6.84 -19.51 -1.83
CA TYR A 384 8.25 -19.49 -1.42
C TYR A 384 9.16 -19.79 -2.61
N HIS A 385 10.13 -18.92 -2.84
CA HIS A 385 11.16 -19.09 -3.86
C HIS A 385 12.55 -19.13 -3.20
N ASN A 386 13.57 -19.47 -3.98
CA ASN A 386 14.94 -19.39 -3.47
C ASN A 386 15.36 -17.93 -3.37
N GLY A 387 15.56 -17.43 -2.15
CA GLY A 387 16.01 -16.07 -1.86
C GLY A 387 14.90 -15.03 -1.67
N TYR A 388 13.63 -15.36 -1.88
CA TYR A 388 12.51 -14.43 -1.72
C TYR A 388 11.15 -15.12 -1.57
N ILE A 389 10.15 -14.39 -1.06
CA ILE A 389 8.75 -14.79 -0.95
C ILE A 389 7.92 -13.91 -1.91
N ILE A 390 6.95 -14.50 -2.59
CA ILE A 390 5.93 -13.76 -3.33
C ILE A 390 4.60 -13.82 -2.56
N VAL A 391 3.96 -12.67 -2.41
CA VAL A 391 2.60 -12.53 -1.89
C VAL A 391 1.72 -11.98 -3.01
N GLY A 392 0.89 -12.84 -3.61
CA GLY A 392 -0.11 -12.44 -4.60
C GLY A 392 -1.45 -12.15 -3.94
N ALA A 393 -2.11 -11.05 -4.31
CA ALA A 393 -3.38 -10.65 -3.71
C ALA A 393 -4.29 -9.90 -4.72
N ASN A 394 -5.59 -9.91 -4.42
CA ASN A 394 -6.56 -9.03 -5.07
C ASN A 394 -6.75 -7.77 -4.22
N LEU A 395 -7.11 -6.65 -4.86
CA LEU A 395 -7.30 -5.36 -4.18
C LEU A 395 -8.78 -5.10 -3.93
N HIS A 396 -9.12 -4.66 -2.72
CA HIS A 396 -10.46 -4.21 -2.36
C HIS A 396 -10.42 -2.75 -1.91
N PHE A 397 -11.30 -1.92 -2.48
CA PHE A 397 -11.45 -0.52 -2.08
C PHE A 397 -12.47 -0.42 -0.95
N THR A 398 -12.01 -0.19 0.27
CA THR A 398 -12.87 -0.05 1.46
C THR A 398 -13.53 1.31 1.57
N SER A 399 -12.92 2.34 0.98
CA SER A 399 -13.51 3.68 0.87
C SER A 399 -13.33 4.25 -0.52
N GLY A 400 -14.27 5.09 -0.95
CA GLY A 400 -14.19 5.70 -2.28
C GLY A 400 -13.15 6.80 -2.30
N LEU A 401 -12.39 6.95 -3.41
CA LEU A 401 -11.44 8.05 -3.64
C LEU A 401 -12.00 9.44 -3.28
N ARG A 402 -13.33 9.64 -3.45
CA ARG A 402 -14.01 10.89 -3.10
C ARG A 402 -14.08 11.13 -1.58
N GLU A 403 -14.30 10.11 -0.78
CA GLU A 403 -14.36 10.21 0.68
C GLU A 403 -12.96 10.51 1.23
N LEU A 404 -11.93 9.84 0.72
CA LEU A 404 -10.54 10.08 1.07
C LEU A 404 -10.10 11.51 0.72
N ILE A 405 -10.41 11.98 -0.49
CA ILE A 405 -10.12 13.36 -0.91
C ILE A 405 -10.92 14.37 -0.08
N ALA A 406 -12.20 14.10 0.19
CA ALA A 406 -13.04 14.98 0.98
C ALA A 406 -12.54 15.11 2.42
N LYS A 407 -12.11 14.00 3.05
CA LYS A 407 -11.55 13.94 4.40
C LYS A 407 -10.21 14.68 4.50
N LYS A 408 -9.33 14.51 3.51
CA LYS A 408 -8.05 15.24 3.45
C LYS A 408 -8.26 16.74 3.20
N MET A 409 -9.27 17.12 2.41
CA MET A 409 -9.65 18.53 2.19
C MET A 409 -10.35 19.17 3.40
N SER A 410 -11.03 18.39 4.26
CA SER A 410 -11.66 18.89 5.49
C SER A 410 -10.69 19.02 6.67
N GLY A 411 -9.45 18.51 6.54
CA GLY A 411 -8.43 18.64 7.58
C GLY A 411 -8.69 17.78 8.82
N GLU A 412 -9.57 16.79 8.73
CA GLU A 412 -9.81 15.84 9.81
C GLU A 412 -8.72 14.76 9.79
N SER A 413 -7.58 15.08 10.42
CA SER A 413 -6.62 14.09 10.86
C SER A 413 -7.30 13.18 11.88
N GLU A 414 -7.40 11.89 11.59
CA GLU A 414 -7.74 10.88 12.58
C GLU A 414 -6.74 10.93 13.73
N ALA A 415 -7.23 11.36 14.90
CA ALA A 415 -6.70 10.85 16.14
C ALA A 415 -7.05 9.36 16.17
N GLU A 416 -6.07 8.49 15.92
CA GLU A 416 -6.20 7.06 16.16
C GLU A 416 -6.60 6.86 17.64
N GLU A 417 -7.72 6.16 17.81
CA GLU A 417 -8.30 5.76 19.07
C GLU A 417 -7.55 4.52 19.60
N GLN A 418 -6.82 4.73 20.72
CA GLN A 418 -6.37 3.79 21.76
C GLN A 418 -5.53 2.55 21.42
#